data_AF-A0A9E4KV26-F1
#
_entry.id   AF-A0A9E4KV26-F1
#
_cell.length_a   1.000
_cell.length_b   1.000
_cell.length_c   1.000
_cell.angle_alpha   90.00
_cell.angle_beta   90.00
_cell.angle_gamma   90.00
#
_symmetry.space_group_name_H-M   'P 1'
#
loop_
_entity.id
_entity.type
_entity.pdbx_description
1 polymer ?
#
loop_
_entity_poly.entity_id
_entity_poly.type
_entity_poly.pdbx_seq_one_letter_code
_entity_poly.pdbx_strand_id
1 'polypeptide(L)'
;MQRRDALDVLARHRGGAVSIATMQTVHHWHDAGQADEFNLDATGCMGSASSIGLGLAMGRPDRKVLVLDGDGSLLMQLGTLVTIASIAPPNLYHVVFVNGLYESTGNQPIPGQGMVDFCGIARSSGYPAAHRFDDLAALDDALPGILDAPGPALIELTIDRDGSGPRWPRVPMAGQVQALRAALAGQE
;
A
#
# COMPACT_ATOMS: atom_id res chain seq x y z
N MET A 1 12.29 -5.65 -9.69
CA MET A 1 12.80 -5.86 -8.31
C MET A 1 11.94 -6.92 -7.61
N GLN A 2 12.47 -7.68 -6.65
CA GLN A 2 11.66 -8.64 -5.91
C GLN A 2 10.72 -7.92 -4.92
N ARG A 3 9.49 -8.41 -4.78
CA ARG A 3 8.50 -7.86 -3.83
C ARG A 3 9.00 -7.81 -2.39
N ARG A 4 9.64 -8.90 -1.94
CA ARG A 4 10.17 -9.02 -0.57
C ARG A 4 11.16 -7.88 -0.28
N ASP A 5 12.15 -7.72 -1.14
CA ASP A 5 13.21 -6.73 -0.95
C ASP A 5 12.64 -5.30 -0.93
N ALA A 6 11.65 -5.02 -1.78
CA ALA A 6 10.93 -3.74 -1.78
C ALA A 6 10.16 -3.50 -0.46
N LEU A 7 9.52 -4.53 0.09
CA LEU A 7 8.86 -4.45 1.40
C LEU A 7 9.87 -4.29 2.53
N ASP A 8 11.05 -4.91 2.46
CA ASP A 8 12.12 -4.73 3.44
C ASP A 8 12.62 -3.28 3.44
N VAL A 9 12.73 -2.63 2.27
CA VAL A 9 13.03 -1.19 2.16
C VAL A 9 11.93 -0.37 2.84
N LEU A 10 10.66 -0.60 2.48
CA LEU A 10 9.53 0.13 3.06
C LEU A 10 9.43 -0.05 4.58
N ALA A 11 9.72 -1.24 5.09
CA ALA A 11 9.70 -1.56 6.52
C ALA A 11 10.75 -0.76 7.30
N ARG A 12 11.97 -0.60 6.74
CA ARG A 12 13.02 0.24 7.36
C ARG A 12 12.61 1.71 7.49
N HIS A 13 11.81 2.20 6.55
CA HIS A 13 11.41 3.61 6.48
C HIS A 13 9.99 3.88 7.01
N ARG A 14 9.24 2.85 7.41
CA ARG A 14 7.86 2.98 7.94
C ARG A 14 7.78 3.95 9.12
N GLY A 15 8.78 3.90 10.00
CA GLY A 15 8.77 4.64 11.26
C GLY A 15 7.50 4.34 12.07
N GLY A 16 6.80 5.38 12.53
CA GLY A 16 5.52 5.24 13.24
C GLY A 16 4.27 5.24 12.34
N ALA A 17 4.39 5.05 11.03
CA ALA A 17 3.23 5.09 10.14
C ALA A 17 2.27 3.91 10.40
N VAL A 18 0.97 4.18 10.31
CA VAL A 18 -0.03 3.12 10.23
C VAL A 18 0.10 2.45 8.87
N SER A 19 0.27 1.13 8.82
CA SER A 19 0.35 0.39 7.57
C SER A 19 -0.94 -0.40 7.30
N ILE A 20 -1.36 -0.41 6.03
CA ILE A 20 -2.46 -1.23 5.56
C ILE A 20 -1.89 -2.17 4.50
N ALA A 21 -1.73 -3.44 4.82
CA ALA A 21 -1.25 -4.46 3.88
C ALA A 21 -2.43 -5.26 3.31
N THR A 22 -2.38 -5.63 2.03
CA THR A 22 -3.41 -6.46 1.40
C THR A 22 -2.81 -7.49 0.45
N MET A 23 -3.53 -8.58 0.23
CA MET A 23 -3.15 -9.63 -0.71
C MET A 23 -1.73 -10.17 -0.42
N GLN A 24 -0.87 -10.26 -1.43
CA GLN A 24 0.46 -10.86 -1.28
C GLN A 24 1.45 -9.97 -0.50
N THR A 25 1.14 -8.70 -0.25
CA THR A 25 2.01 -7.85 0.56
C THR A 25 1.97 -8.26 2.04
N VAL A 26 0.86 -8.80 2.52
CA VAL A 26 0.65 -9.17 3.95
C VAL A 26 1.76 -10.09 4.46
N HIS A 27 2.03 -11.21 3.77
CA HIS A 27 2.97 -12.22 4.27
C HIS A 27 4.40 -11.69 4.35
N HIS A 28 4.86 -11.02 3.30
CA HIS A 28 6.19 -10.43 3.31
C HIS A 28 6.31 -9.25 4.28
N TRP A 29 5.22 -8.51 4.52
CA TRP A 29 5.19 -7.46 5.54
C TRP A 29 5.31 -8.04 6.95
N HIS A 30 4.65 -9.19 7.20
CA HIS A 30 4.80 -9.94 8.46
C HIS A 30 6.22 -10.50 8.60
N ASP A 31 6.78 -11.08 7.54
CA ASP A 31 8.16 -11.61 7.52
C ASP A 31 9.19 -10.49 7.82
N ALA A 32 8.91 -9.25 7.41
CA ALA A 32 9.69 -8.05 7.73
C ALA A 32 9.44 -7.50 9.16
N GLY A 33 8.72 -8.24 10.00
CA GLY A 33 8.47 -7.89 11.40
C GLY A 33 7.47 -6.76 11.61
N GLN A 34 6.64 -6.44 10.61
CA GLN A 34 5.72 -5.29 10.64
C GLN A 34 4.29 -5.64 11.08
N ALA A 35 4.07 -6.83 11.64
CA ALA A 35 2.77 -7.28 12.14
C ALA A 35 2.48 -6.77 13.58
N ASP A 36 2.58 -5.47 13.79
CA ASP A 36 2.37 -4.79 15.08
C ASP A 36 0.95 -4.18 15.21
N GLU A 37 0.68 -3.49 16.32
CA GLU A 37 -0.60 -2.83 16.59
C GLU A 37 -0.93 -1.65 15.65
N PHE A 38 0.05 -1.15 14.88
CA PHE A 38 -0.14 -0.12 13.86
C PHE A 38 -0.26 -0.69 12.45
N ASN A 39 -0.34 -2.02 12.31
CA ASN A 39 -0.59 -2.67 11.03
C ASN A 39 -2.01 -3.26 10.96
N LEU A 40 -2.64 -3.09 9.81
CA LEU A 40 -3.92 -3.67 9.49
C LEU A 40 -3.82 -4.49 8.21
N ASP A 41 -4.13 -5.78 8.31
CA ASP A 41 -4.24 -6.63 7.13
C ASP A 41 -5.66 -6.48 6.55
N ALA A 42 -5.77 -5.80 5.42
CA ALA A 42 -6.99 -5.69 4.63
C ALA A 42 -7.27 -7.02 3.90
N THR A 43 -7.78 -7.97 4.67
CA THR A 43 -8.07 -9.35 4.24
C THR A 43 -9.55 -9.52 3.87
N GLY A 44 -9.83 -10.26 2.80
CA GLY A 44 -11.21 -10.47 2.32
C GLY A 44 -11.87 -9.24 1.69
N CYS A 45 -11.14 -8.13 1.51
CA CYS A 45 -11.62 -6.87 0.94
C CYS A 45 -10.68 -6.35 -0.15
N MET A 46 -10.36 -7.20 -1.14
CA MET A 46 -9.53 -6.82 -2.28
C MET A 46 -10.11 -5.56 -2.96
N GLY A 47 -9.27 -4.56 -3.22
CA GLY A 47 -9.65 -3.24 -3.70
C GLY A 47 -9.97 -2.18 -2.64
N SER A 48 -10.22 -2.56 -1.38
CA SER A 48 -10.61 -1.60 -0.34
C SER A 48 -9.44 -0.99 0.45
N ALA A 49 -8.20 -1.48 0.27
CA ALA A 49 -7.04 -1.03 1.05
C ALA A 49 -6.82 0.48 0.97
N SER A 50 -6.94 1.05 -0.24
CA SER A 50 -6.81 2.50 -0.48
C SER A 50 -7.91 3.32 0.21
N SER A 51 -9.15 2.84 0.25
CA SER A 51 -10.24 3.51 0.98
C SER A 51 -10.07 3.44 2.50
N ILE A 52 -9.60 2.30 3.02
CA ILE A 52 -9.29 2.15 4.45
C ILE A 52 -8.17 3.11 4.83
N GLY A 53 -7.10 3.17 4.03
CA GLY A 53 -6.00 4.11 4.22
C GLY A 53 -6.44 5.57 4.22
N LEU A 54 -7.30 5.96 3.26
CA LEU A 54 -7.89 7.31 3.22
C LEU A 54 -8.65 7.64 4.51
N GLY A 55 -9.51 6.73 4.98
CA GLY A 55 -10.28 6.95 6.22
C GLY A 55 -9.38 7.12 7.45
N LEU A 56 -8.30 6.33 7.55
CA LEU A 56 -7.31 6.48 8.62
C LEU A 56 -6.54 7.79 8.52
N ALA A 57 -6.13 8.19 7.32
CA ALA A 57 -5.39 9.43 7.10
C ALA A 57 -6.22 10.67 7.50
N MET A 58 -7.53 10.66 7.18
CA MET A 58 -8.47 11.69 7.60
C MET A 58 -8.74 11.66 9.11
N GLY A 59 -8.85 10.47 9.70
CA GLY A 59 -9.16 10.31 11.13
C GLY A 59 -7.98 10.64 12.05
N ARG A 60 -6.74 10.49 11.56
CA ARG A 60 -5.49 10.76 12.29
C ARG A 60 -4.53 11.58 11.42
N PRO A 61 -4.81 12.88 11.19
CA PRO A 61 -3.99 13.74 10.34
C PRO A 61 -2.55 13.93 10.87
N ASP A 62 -2.32 13.64 12.15
CA ASP A 62 -1.04 13.68 12.84
C ASP A 62 -0.12 12.48 12.56
N ARG A 63 -0.64 11.43 11.90
CA ARG A 63 0.11 10.19 11.67
C ARG A 63 0.14 9.80 10.21
N LYS A 64 1.32 9.46 9.69
CA LYS A 64 1.50 8.96 8.32
C LYS A 64 0.75 7.63 8.15
N VAL A 65 0.18 7.42 6.96
CA VAL A 65 -0.53 6.21 6.56
C VAL A 65 0.09 5.65 5.30
N LEU A 66 0.53 4.39 5.37
CA LEU A 66 1.19 3.67 4.28
C LEU A 66 0.28 2.52 3.79
N VAL A 67 -0.27 2.65 2.59
CA VAL A 67 -1.09 1.60 1.97
C VAL A 67 -0.20 0.75 1.07
N LEU A 68 -0.15 -0.55 1.31
CA LEU A 68 0.64 -1.54 0.57
C LEU A 68 -0.29 -2.40 -0.28
N ASP A 69 -0.53 -1.95 -1.51
CA ASP A 69 -1.58 -2.46 -2.41
C ASP A 69 -1.01 -3.23 -3.61
N GLY A 70 -1.79 -4.13 -4.18
CA GLY A 70 -1.45 -4.76 -5.46
C GLY A 70 -2.09 -4.02 -6.63
N ASP A 71 -1.46 -4.05 -7.80
CA ASP A 71 -2.03 -3.51 -9.04
C ASP A 71 -3.43 -4.06 -9.36
N GLY A 72 -3.63 -5.37 -9.26
CA GLY A 72 -4.93 -6.02 -9.45
C GLY A 72 -5.95 -5.58 -8.40
N SER A 73 -5.53 -5.43 -7.14
CA SER A 73 -6.40 -4.95 -6.06
C SER A 73 -6.83 -3.50 -6.32
N LEU A 74 -5.90 -2.60 -6.62
CA LEU A 74 -6.22 -1.22 -6.97
C LEU A 74 -7.18 -1.13 -8.17
N LEU A 75 -6.97 -1.95 -9.21
CA LEU A 75 -7.87 -1.96 -10.38
C LEU A 75 -9.32 -2.30 -10.04
N MET A 76 -9.56 -3.12 -9.02
CA MET A 76 -10.93 -3.44 -8.59
C MET A 76 -11.67 -2.21 -8.02
N GLN A 77 -10.94 -1.20 -7.55
CA GLN A 77 -11.52 0.02 -6.98
C GLN A 77 -10.76 1.28 -7.43
N LEU A 78 -10.46 1.37 -8.73
CA LEU A 78 -9.64 2.45 -9.31
C LEU A 78 -10.19 3.86 -9.03
N GLY A 79 -11.52 4.00 -8.95
CA GLY A 79 -12.18 5.28 -8.62
C GLY A 79 -11.75 5.89 -7.28
N THR A 80 -11.16 5.09 -6.37
CA THR A 80 -10.60 5.59 -5.10
C THR A 80 -9.49 6.60 -5.30
N LEU A 81 -8.76 6.55 -6.42
CA LEU A 81 -7.74 7.55 -6.74
C LEU A 81 -8.36 8.95 -6.87
N VAL A 82 -9.51 9.08 -7.52
CA VAL A 82 -10.23 10.36 -7.64
C VAL A 82 -10.71 10.84 -6.26
N THR A 83 -11.22 9.93 -5.43
CA THR A 83 -11.65 10.27 -4.06
C THR A 83 -10.48 10.75 -3.19
N ILE A 84 -9.34 10.05 -3.22
CA ILE A 84 -8.14 10.45 -2.48
C ILE A 84 -7.63 11.80 -2.96
N ALA A 85 -7.54 12.01 -4.28
CA ALA A 85 -7.10 13.27 -4.84
C ALA A 85 -8.02 14.44 -4.47
N SER A 86 -9.34 14.22 -4.41
CA SER A 86 -10.31 15.24 -4.02
C SER A 86 -10.19 15.65 -2.54
N ILE A 87 -9.80 14.73 -1.66
CA ILE A 87 -9.66 15.01 -0.22
C ILE A 87 -8.25 15.50 0.11
N ALA A 88 -7.25 15.03 -0.63
CA ALA A 88 -5.84 15.38 -0.53
C ALA A 88 -5.24 15.34 0.90
N PRO A 89 -5.35 14.21 1.63
CA PRO A 89 -4.73 14.11 2.94
C PRO A 89 -3.19 14.14 2.83
N PRO A 90 -2.48 15.06 3.54
CA PRO A 90 -1.04 15.26 3.38
C PRO A 90 -0.19 14.12 3.97
N ASN A 91 -0.82 13.19 4.68
CA ASN A 91 -0.20 12.10 5.43
C ASN A 91 -0.43 10.72 4.78
N LEU A 92 -0.94 10.63 3.56
CA LEU A 92 -1.26 9.36 2.88
C LEU A 92 -0.25 9.02 1.78
N TYR A 93 0.30 7.80 1.82
CA TYR A 93 1.22 7.26 0.83
C TYR A 93 0.68 5.91 0.33
N HIS A 94 0.38 5.82 -0.97
CA HIS A 94 -0.21 4.64 -1.58
C HIS A 94 0.81 3.93 -2.46
N VAL A 95 1.36 2.84 -1.93
CA VAL A 95 2.34 2.00 -2.63
C VAL A 95 1.61 0.91 -3.40
N VAL A 96 1.88 0.80 -4.69
CA VAL A 96 1.25 -0.17 -5.59
C VAL A 96 2.32 -1.08 -6.16
N PHE A 97 2.25 -2.36 -5.83
CA PHE A 97 3.13 -3.40 -6.34
C PHE A 97 2.60 -3.93 -7.67
N VAL A 98 3.33 -3.71 -8.76
CA VAL A 98 2.91 -4.02 -10.14
C VAL A 98 3.69 -5.22 -10.67
N ASN A 99 3.02 -6.37 -10.81
CA ASN A 99 3.53 -7.58 -11.48
C ASN A 99 2.62 -8.01 -12.65
N GLY A 100 1.45 -7.40 -12.78
CA GLY A 100 0.43 -7.69 -13.77
C GLY A 100 -0.40 -8.94 -13.49
N LEU A 101 -0.40 -9.50 -12.28
CA LEU A 101 -1.03 -10.80 -11.98
C LEU A 101 -1.89 -10.76 -10.70
N TYR A 102 -3.05 -11.43 -10.75
CA TYR A 102 -3.79 -11.82 -9.56
C TYR A 102 -3.17 -13.06 -8.90
N GLU A 103 -2.05 -12.88 -8.21
CA GLU A 103 -1.34 -14.01 -7.57
C GLU A 103 -2.17 -14.68 -6.46
N SER A 104 -3.01 -13.92 -5.76
CA SER A 104 -3.91 -14.44 -4.72
C SER A 104 -4.96 -15.44 -5.21
N THR A 105 -5.25 -15.48 -6.51
CA THR A 105 -6.30 -16.33 -7.10
C THR A 105 -5.79 -17.34 -8.11
N GLY A 106 -4.47 -17.43 -8.30
CA GLY A 106 -3.85 -18.39 -9.23
C GLY A 106 -3.14 -17.78 -10.42
N ASN A 107 -2.58 -16.57 -10.29
CA ASN A 107 -1.67 -15.95 -11.27
C ASN A 107 -2.33 -15.62 -12.62
N GLN A 108 -3.63 -15.30 -12.63
CA GLN A 108 -4.29 -14.82 -13.83
C GLN A 108 -3.80 -13.41 -14.19
N PRO A 109 -3.61 -13.06 -15.47
CA PRO A 109 -3.36 -11.68 -15.88
C PRO A 109 -4.45 -10.72 -15.39
N ILE A 110 -4.04 -9.55 -14.88
CA ILE A 110 -4.98 -8.47 -14.60
C ILE A 110 -5.53 -7.87 -15.91
N PRO A 111 -6.71 -7.23 -15.90
CA PRO A 111 -7.17 -6.40 -17.01
C PRO A 111 -6.13 -5.32 -17.34
N GLY A 112 -5.76 -5.19 -18.61
CA GLY A 112 -4.75 -4.21 -19.04
C GLY A 112 -3.32 -4.54 -18.61
N GLN A 113 -2.99 -5.82 -18.35
CA GLN A 113 -1.63 -6.26 -18.01
C GLN A 113 -0.57 -5.63 -18.94
N GLY A 114 0.39 -4.91 -18.37
CA GLY A 114 1.47 -4.24 -19.10
C GLY A 114 1.07 -2.95 -19.84
N MET A 115 -0.20 -2.54 -19.75
CA MET A 115 -0.73 -1.33 -20.42
C MET A 115 -1.07 -0.21 -19.43
N VAL A 116 -1.38 -0.53 -18.17
CA VAL A 116 -1.84 0.47 -17.19
C VAL A 116 -0.66 1.27 -16.63
N ASP A 117 -0.74 2.60 -16.76
CA ASP A 117 0.15 3.56 -16.10
C ASP A 117 -0.52 4.09 -14.83
N PHE A 118 -0.26 3.47 -13.67
CA PHE A 118 -0.90 3.84 -12.41
C PHE A 118 -0.44 5.22 -11.94
N CYS A 119 0.84 5.55 -12.09
CA CYS A 119 1.35 6.90 -11.85
C CYS A 119 0.64 7.95 -12.71
N GLY A 120 0.46 7.69 -14.01
CA GLY A 120 -0.25 8.57 -14.93
C GLY A 120 -1.71 8.77 -14.55
N ILE A 121 -2.41 7.70 -14.16
CA ILE A 121 -3.80 7.78 -13.67
C ILE A 121 -3.87 8.57 -12.37
N ALA A 122 -2.94 8.36 -11.42
CA ALA A 122 -2.89 9.09 -10.17
C ALA A 122 -2.74 10.60 -10.39
N ARG A 123 -1.76 10.99 -11.22
CA ARG A 123 -1.56 12.40 -11.62
C ARG A 123 -2.80 12.97 -12.29
N SER A 124 -3.38 12.24 -13.24
CA SER A 124 -4.60 12.67 -13.97
C SER A 124 -5.83 12.74 -13.07
N SER A 125 -5.84 11.99 -11.95
CA SER A 125 -6.88 12.07 -10.92
C SER A 125 -6.70 13.26 -9.98
N GLY A 126 -5.51 13.87 -9.94
CA GLY A 126 -5.18 15.05 -9.12
C GLY A 126 -4.19 14.82 -7.98
N TYR A 127 -3.48 13.68 -7.94
CA TYR A 127 -2.42 13.48 -6.95
C TYR A 127 -1.30 14.53 -7.16
N PRO A 128 -0.84 15.20 -6.09
CA PRO A 128 0.29 16.14 -6.18
C PRO A 128 1.61 15.44 -6.53
N ALA A 129 1.76 14.17 -6.16
CA ALA A 129 2.96 13.40 -6.41
C ALA A 129 2.66 11.95 -6.84
N ALA A 130 3.43 11.46 -7.80
CA ALA A 130 3.47 10.05 -8.14
C ALA A 130 4.88 9.65 -8.59
N HIS A 131 5.39 8.53 -8.09
CA HIS A 131 6.75 8.07 -8.30
C HIS A 131 6.72 6.63 -8.77
N ARG A 132 7.55 6.30 -9.76
CA ARG A 132 7.70 4.93 -10.25
C ARG A 132 9.12 4.46 -10.03
N PHE A 133 9.27 3.25 -9.50
CA PHE A 133 10.56 2.60 -9.30
C PHE A 133 10.53 1.18 -9.86
N ASP A 134 11.60 0.80 -10.54
CA ASP A 134 11.91 -0.56 -11.01
C ASP A 134 13.23 -1.09 -10.45
N ASP A 135 14.03 -0.20 -9.84
CA ASP A 135 15.27 -0.49 -9.11
C ASP A 135 15.14 -0.27 -7.60
N LEU A 136 15.77 -1.17 -6.83
CA LEU A 136 15.68 -1.17 -5.36
C LEU A 136 16.52 -0.07 -4.72
N ALA A 137 17.72 0.21 -5.26
CA ALA A 137 18.59 1.24 -4.71
C ALA A 137 18.01 2.64 -4.93
N ALA A 138 17.41 2.88 -6.10
CA ALA A 138 16.68 4.11 -6.40
C ALA A 138 15.46 4.30 -5.47
N LEU A 139 14.74 3.22 -5.14
CA LEU A 139 13.66 3.28 -4.15
C LEU A 139 14.19 3.65 -2.77
N ASP A 140 15.23 2.97 -2.28
CA ASP A 140 15.78 3.19 -0.93
C ASP A 140 16.33 4.62 -0.76
N ASP A 141 16.96 5.18 -1.79
CA ASP A 141 17.49 6.54 -1.79
C ASP A 141 16.37 7.61 -1.79
N ALA A 142 15.32 7.42 -2.59
CA ALA A 142 14.28 8.43 -2.76
C ALA A 142 13.17 8.38 -1.69
N LEU A 143 12.93 7.21 -1.09
CA LEU A 143 11.79 6.97 -0.20
C LEU A 143 11.74 7.90 1.02
N PRO A 144 12.85 8.21 1.74
CA PRO A 144 12.82 9.17 2.85
C PRO A 144 12.27 10.53 2.43
N GLY A 145 12.74 11.06 1.30
CA GLY A 145 12.30 12.35 0.78
C GLY A 145 10.82 12.34 0.35
N ILE A 146 10.35 11.23 -0.22
CA ILE A 146 8.92 11.07 -0.57
C ILE A 146 8.07 11.05 0.70
N LEU A 147 8.47 10.29 1.73
CA LEU A 147 7.71 10.17 2.98
C LEU A 147 7.74 11.45 3.82
N ASP A 148 8.71 12.35 3.62
CA ASP A 148 8.79 13.65 4.29
C ASP A 148 8.06 14.78 3.56
N ALA A 149 7.78 14.61 2.27
CA ALA A 149 6.98 15.55 1.49
C ALA A 149 5.47 15.35 1.73
N PRO A 150 4.64 16.42 1.71
CA PRO A 150 3.19 16.27 1.84
C PRO A 150 2.58 15.40 0.73
N GLY A 151 1.75 14.44 1.12
CA GLY A 151 0.92 13.63 0.24
C GLY A 151 -0.37 14.31 -0.26
N PRO A 152 -1.30 13.55 -0.86
CA PRO A 152 -1.20 12.13 -1.11
C PRO A 152 -0.19 11.82 -2.22
N ALA A 153 0.62 10.78 -2.04
CA ALA A 153 1.57 10.34 -3.05
C ALA A 153 1.29 8.90 -3.47
N LEU A 154 1.32 8.63 -4.78
CA LEU A 154 1.30 7.26 -5.30
C LEU A 154 2.73 6.78 -5.61
N ILE A 155 3.09 5.60 -5.13
CA ILE A 155 4.41 5.00 -5.35
C ILE A 155 4.20 3.68 -6.08
N GLU A 156 4.47 3.66 -7.38
CA GLU A 156 4.38 2.48 -8.22
C GLU A 156 5.70 1.71 -8.19
N LEU A 157 5.65 0.44 -7.78
CA LEU A 157 6.81 -0.45 -7.72
C LEU A 157 6.66 -1.55 -8.76
N THR A 158 7.47 -1.50 -9.81
CA THR A 158 7.55 -2.58 -10.80
C THR A 158 8.29 -3.77 -10.18
N ILE A 159 7.57 -4.86 -9.94
CA ILE A 159 8.10 -6.05 -9.27
C ILE A 159 8.08 -7.28 -10.16
N ASP A 160 9.04 -8.16 -9.90
CA ASP A 160 9.15 -9.45 -10.56
C ASP A 160 8.00 -10.38 -10.14
N ARG A 161 7.63 -11.29 -11.05
CA ARG A 161 6.62 -12.32 -10.81
C ARG A 161 7.28 -13.43 -10.01
N ASP A 162 6.98 -13.53 -8.72
CA ASP A 162 7.58 -14.55 -7.87
C ASP A 162 6.90 -15.93 -8.00
N GLY A 163 5.76 -15.98 -8.70
CA GLY A 163 5.00 -17.21 -8.95
C GLY A 163 4.47 -17.84 -7.65
N SER A 164 4.42 -17.07 -6.57
CA SER A 164 3.90 -17.53 -5.30
C SER A 164 2.44 -17.99 -5.48
N GLY A 165 2.16 -19.20 -4.98
CA GLY A 165 0.80 -19.71 -4.92
C GLY A 165 -0.05 -18.87 -3.95
N PRO A 166 -1.39 -19.00 -4.01
CA PRO A 166 -2.28 -18.25 -3.15
C PRO A 166 -1.95 -18.49 -1.67
N ARG A 167 -1.50 -17.45 -0.98
CA ARG A 167 -1.32 -17.45 0.47
C ARG A 167 -2.41 -16.64 1.14
N TRP A 168 -3.20 -17.28 1.98
CA TRP A 168 -4.27 -16.63 2.72
C TRP A 168 -3.79 -16.20 4.10
N PRO A 169 -3.95 -14.91 4.46
CA PRO A 169 -3.63 -14.44 5.81
C PRO A 169 -4.53 -15.14 6.84
N ARG A 170 -3.94 -15.47 7.99
CA ARG A 170 -4.59 -16.25 9.05
C ARG A 170 -5.12 -15.39 10.21
N VAL A 171 -4.86 -14.08 10.18
CA VAL A 171 -5.23 -13.16 11.25
C VAL A 171 -6.56 -12.48 10.90
N PRO A 172 -7.59 -12.58 11.76
CA PRO A 172 -8.84 -11.87 11.54
C PRO A 172 -8.66 -10.36 11.66
N MET A 173 -9.12 -9.62 10.64
CA MET A 173 -9.06 -8.15 10.61
C MET A 173 -9.74 -7.50 11.83
N ALA A 174 -10.81 -8.09 12.36
CA ALA A 174 -11.55 -7.53 13.49
C ALA A 174 -10.70 -7.34 14.76
N GLY A 175 -9.79 -8.28 15.07
CA GLY A 175 -8.89 -8.16 16.21
C GLY A 175 -7.85 -7.05 16.00
N GLN A 176 -7.31 -6.94 14.79
CA GLN A 176 -6.37 -5.89 14.41
C GLN A 176 -7.01 -4.50 14.49
N VAL A 177 -8.25 -4.33 14.06
CA VAL A 177 -8.99 -3.05 14.17
C VAL A 177 -9.13 -2.62 15.64
N GLN A 178 -9.39 -3.55 16.56
CA GLN A 178 -9.48 -3.24 17.98
C GLN A 178 -8.11 -2.83 18.55
N ALA A 179 -7.05 -3.56 18.23
CA ALA A 179 -5.69 -3.24 18.66
C ALA A 179 -5.24 -1.87 18.12
N LEU A 180 -5.44 -1.62 16.83
CA LEU A 180 -5.13 -0.34 16.18
C LEU A 180 -5.90 0.81 16.82
N ARG A 181 -7.20 0.64 17.09
CA ARG A 181 -8.00 1.65 17.78
C ARG A 181 -7.44 1.96 19.18
N ALA A 182 -7.09 0.94 19.95
CA ALA A 182 -6.52 1.14 21.29
C ALA A 182 -5.16 1.85 21.22
N ALA A 183 -4.29 1.45 20.29
CA ALA A 183 -2.99 2.05 20.09
C ALA A 183 -3.07 3.53 19.67
N LEU A 184 -4.03 3.88 18.81
CA LEU A 184 -4.26 5.27 18.39
C LEU A 184 -4.91 6.13 19.49
N ALA A 185 -5.71 5.54 20.38
CA ALA A 185 -6.33 6.26 21.50
C ALA A 185 -5.36 6.54 22.65
N GLY A 186 -4.31 5.73 22.82
CA GLY A 186 -3.29 5.91 23.86
C GLY A 186 -2.23 6.98 23.54
N GLN A 187 -2.42 7.76 22.48
CA GLN A 187 -1.47 8.79 22.01
C GLN A 187 -2.01 10.23 22.15
N GLU A 188 -3.05 10.44 22.95
CA GLU A 188 -3.52 11.77 23.40
C GLU A 188 -2.70 12.29 24.59
#